data_AF-A0A3C1DHK6-F1
#
_entry.id   AF-A0A3C1DHK6-F1
#
_cell.length_a   1.000
_cell.length_b   1.000
_cell.length_c   1.000
_cell.angle_alpha   90.00
_cell.angle_beta   90.00
_cell.angle_gamma   90.00
#
_symmetry.space_group_name_H-M   'P 1'
#
loop_
_entity.id
_entity.type
_entity.pdbx_description
1 polymer ?
#
loop_
_entity_poly.entity_id
_entity_poly.type
_entity_poly.pdbx_seq_one_letter_code
_entity_poly.pdbx_strand_id
1 'polypeptide(L)'
;ELFSAIQVASDASGEPGQYVLSGSQNFLLLRQISQTLAGRVGICKLLPLSYRECIEHGEELAPDSFMLKGGYPRLHVVSIPPSVFFENYLQTYVERDVAGYIDARSMTSFRALLGLCAQGCGQLLNVSRLAGDLGIARATVDSWLSILESSYVLFRLQPYHANLRKRLTKTPKLYFYDTGLLCHLLGIETPEQMRDSSVRGPVFENLAIAETLKRHLNAGRNPELYFYRDDSKIEVDLVDVTDRSAPELVEIKSTSTYKPELARHLGGVGDALGIPEEGRGVVMRSDASHVVNGVKHWSAHEWLMR
;
A
#
# COMPACT_ATOMS: atom_id res chain seq x y z
N GLU A 1 -20.46 18.72 18.29
CA GLU A 1 -21.52 19.66 17.87
C GLU A 1 -21.76 19.67 16.36
N LEU A 2 -20.74 19.86 15.51
CA LEU A 2 -20.88 19.88 14.03
C LEU A 2 -21.62 18.66 13.46
N PHE A 3 -21.22 17.45 13.84
CA PHE A 3 -21.82 16.22 13.30
C PHE A 3 -23.29 16.04 13.66
N SER A 4 -23.68 16.42 14.88
CA SER A 4 -25.08 16.41 15.31
C SER A 4 -25.92 17.42 14.51
N ALA A 5 -25.36 18.59 14.20
CA ALA A 5 -26.04 19.58 13.36
C ALA A 5 -26.21 19.09 11.90
N ILE A 6 -25.15 18.47 11.33
CA ILE A 6 -25.21 17.88 10.00
C ILE A 6 -26.26 16.77 9.94
N GLN A 7 -26.35 15.93 10.96
CA GLN A 7 -27.36 14.87 11.01
C GLN A 7 -28.78 15.44 10.99
N VAL A 8 -29.10 16.43 11.84
CA VAL A 8 -30.44 17.05 11.87
C VAL A 8 -30.78 17.68 10.52
N ALA A 9 -29.83 18.39 9.90
CA ALA A 9 -30.04 19.00 8.59
C ALA A 9 -30.23 17.97 7.47
N SER A 10 -29.46 16.87 7.49
CA SER A 10 -29.56 15.78 6.52
C SER A 10 -30.85 14.98 6.66
N ASP A 11 -31.28 14.69 7.89
CA ASP A 11 -32.54 13.99 8.16
C ASP A 11 -33.76 14.84 7.76
N ALA A 12 -33.66 16.17 7.86
CA ALA A 12 -34.74 17.09 7.46
C ALA A 12 -34.86 17.29 5.94
N SER A 13 -33.75 17.23 5.20
CA SER A 13 -33.73 17.43 3.75
C SER A 13 -34.05 16.16 2.96
N GLY A 14 -33.55 15.00 3.43
CA GLY A 14 -33.62 13.73 2.70
C GLY A 14 -32.77 13.66 1.43
N GLU A 15 -32.00 14.69 1.09
CA GLU A 15 -31.21 14.72 -0.15
C GLU A 15 -29.78 14.19 0.05
N PRO A 16 -29.22 13.39 -0.88
CA PRO A 16 -27.85 12.90 -0.79
C PRO A 16 -26.83 14.00 -1.14
N GLY A 17 -25.60 13.88 -0.60
CA GLY A 17 -24.45 14.66 -1.05
C GLY A 17 -24.39 16.13 -0.57
N GLN A 18 -25.14 16.48 0.48
CA GLN A 18 -25.24 17.87 0.93
C GLN A 18 -23.97 18.46 1.55
N TYR A 19 -23.10 17.61 2.10
CA TYR A 19 -21.91 18.03 2.82
C TYR A 19 -20.71 17.17 2.42
N VAL A 20 -19.58 17.82 2.19
CA VAL A 20 -18.28 17.15 2.01
C VAL A 20 -17.37 17.59 3.15
N LEU A 21 -16.95 16.62 3.96
CA LEU A 21 -15.99 16.83 5.04
C LEU A 21 -14.65 16.22 4.61
N SER A 22 -13.61 17.04 4.55
CA SER A 22 -12.25 16.59 4.30
C SER A 22 -11.40 16.82 5.55
N GLY A 23 -10.40 15.96 5.74
CA GLY A 23 -9.48 16.08 6.85
C GLY A 23 -8.38 15.04 6.69
N SER A 24 -7.15 15.43 7.01
CA SER A 24 -6.02 14.51 6.99
C SER A 24 -6.09 13.49 8.15
N GLN A 25 -6.86 13.78 9.20
CA GLN A 25 -6.95 12.96 10.40
C GLN A 25 -8.27 12.18 10.48
N ASN A 26 -8.27 10.95 9.94
CA ASN A 26 -9.40 10.02 10.03
C ASN A 26 -9.83 9.75 11.51
N PHE A 27 -8.87 9.77 12.43
CA PHE A 27 -9.07 9.33 13.82
C PHE A 27 -9.69 10.40 14.75
N LEU A 28 -9.34 11.69 14.59
CA LEU A 28 -9.95 12.76 15.39
C LEU A 28 -11.40 13.01 15.00
N LEU A 29 -11.73 12.86 13.71
CA LEU A 29 -13.11 12.89 13.24
C LEU A 29 -13.94 11.82 13.95
N LEU A 30 -13.48 10.57 14.03
CA LEU A 30 -14.25 9.46 14.61
C LEU A 30 -14.36 9.50 16.14
N ARG A 31 -13.32 9.95 16.87
CA ARG A 31 -13.34 10.01 18.35
C ARG A 31 -14.21 11.12 18.94
N GLN A 32 -14.37 12.24 18.23
CA GLN A 32 -15.19 13.37 18.70
C GLN A 32 -16.68 13.23 18.33
N ILE A 33 -17.03 12.17 17.60
CA ILE A 33 -18.40 11.87 17.22
C ILE A 33 -19.06 11.09 18.37
N SER A 34 -19.90 11.77 19.14
CA SER A 34 -20.74 11.14 20.17
C SER A 34 -21.92 10.35 19.58
N GLN A 35 -22.28 10.59 18.31
CA GLN A 35 -23.42 9.95 17.65
C GLN A 35 -23.05 9.36 16.29
N THR A 36 -23.37 8.08 16.06
CA THR A 36 -23.03 7.39 14.82
C THR A 36 -23.69 8.00 13.59
N LEU A 37 -22.90 8.23 12.54
CA LEU A 37 -23.37 8.60 11.20
C LEU A 37 -23.62 7.38 10.30
N ALA A 38 -23.68 6.18 10.89
CA ALA A 38 -23.91 4.95 10.14
C ALA A 38 -25.18 5.05 9.27
N GLY A 39 -25.04 4.66 8.01
CA GLY A 39 -26.12 4.72 7.00
C GLY A 39 -26.33 6.10 6.36
N ARG A 40 -25.63 7.17 6.79
CA ARG A 40 -25.81 8.54 6.29
C ARG A 40 -24.56 9.15 5.64
N VAL A 41 -23.43 8.45 5.67
CA VAL A 41 -22.15 8.97 5.20
C VAL A 41 -21.50 7.98 4.25
N GLY A 42 -20.99 8.51 3.13
CA GLY A 42 -20.00 7.84 2.29
C GLY A 42 -18.60 8.23 2.74
N ILE A 43 -17.69 7.25 2.82
CA ILE A 43 -16.28 7.49 3.15
C ILE A 43 -15.47 7.27 1.87
N CYS A 44 -14.80 8.33 1.41
CA CYS A 44 -13.83 8.25 0.32
C CYS A 44 -12.42 8.32 0.90
N LYS A 45 -11.53 7.42 0.46
CA LYS A 45 -10.12 7.39 0.86
C LYS A 45 -9.29 7.96 -0.29
N LEU A 46 -8.72 9.14 -0.07
CA LEU A 46 -7.80 9.76 -1.01
C LEU A 46 -6.37 9.47 -0.56
N LEU A 47 -5.72 8.54 -1.24
CA LEU A 47 -4.31 8.21 -1.03
C LEU A 47 -3.41 9.20 -1.79
N PRO A 48 -2.08 9.16 -1.59
CA PRO A 48 -1.15 9.84 -2.49
C PRO A 48 -1.47 9.48 -3.95
N LEU A 49 -1.21 10.41 -4.88
CA LEU A 49 -1.46 10.24 -6.31
C LEU A 49 -0.95 8.88 -6.78
N SER A 50 -1.72 8.23 -7.63
CA SER A 50 -1.26 7.11 -8.41
C SER A 50 -0.33 7.59 -9.52
N TYR A 51 0.51 6.68 -10.01
CA TYR A 51 1.34 6.90 -11.19
C TYR A 51 0.49 7.39 -12.37
N ARG A 52 -0.66 6.74 -12.58
CA ARG A 52 -1.62 7.09 -13.63
C ARG A 52 -2.10 8.53 -13.52
N GLU A 53 -2.47 9.00 -12.32
CA GLU A 53 -2.90 10.39 -12.10
C GLU A 53 -1.80 11.39 -12.46
N CYS A 54 -0.53 11.09 -12.14
CA CYS A 54 0.61 11.94 -12.52
C CYS A 54 0.79 12.00 -14.04
N ILE A 55 0.74 10.85 -14.73
CA ILE A 55 0.88 10.80 -16.20
C ILE A 55 -0.30 11.48 -16.90
N GLU A 56 -1.54 11.24 -16.47
CA GLU A 56 -2.73 11.88 -17.03
C GLU A 56 -2.74 13.40 -16.79
N HIS A 57 -2.06 13.89 -15.74
CA HIS A 57 -1.84 15.31 -15.51
C HIS A 57 -0.71 15.91 -16.38
N GLY A 58 -0.01 15.09 -17.17
CA GLY A 58 1.02 15.53 -18.10
C GLY A 58 2.45 15.48 -17.57
N GLU A 59 2.72 14.77 -16.46
CA GLU A 59 4.10 14.54 -16.03
C GLU A 59 4.78 13.50 -16.94
N GLU A 60 5.98 13.84 -17.43
CA GLU A 60 6.87 12.89 -18.08
C GLU A 60 7.67 12.12 -17.01
N LEU A 61 7.09 11.04 -16.48
CA LEU A 61 7.66 10.29 -15.37
C LEU A 61 7.81 8.80 -15.68
N ALA A 62 9.03 8.28 -15.62
CA ALA A 62 9.25 6.84 -15.70
C ALA A 62 8.79 6.13 -14.41
N PRO A 63 8.35 4.86 -14.48
CA PRO A 63 7.99 4.09 -13.29
C PRO A 63 9.07 4.06 -12.20
N ASP A 64 10.34 3.93 -12.58
CA ASP A 64 11.46 3.94 -11.64
C ASP A 64 11.64 5.30 -10.95
N SER A 65 11.40 6.40 -11.67
CA SER A 65 11.44 7.75 -11.10
C SER A 65 10.28 7.99 -10.14
N PHE A 66 9.06 7.52 -10.49
CA PHE A 66 7.92 7.57 -9.59
C PHE A 66 8.14 6.69 -8.35
N MET A 67 8.77 5.52 -8.50
CA MET A 67 9.09 4.62 -7.39
C MET A 67 9.89 5.34 -6.28
N LEU A 68 10.85 6.18 -6.66
CA LEU A 68 11.67 6.98 -5.75
C LEU A 68 10.98 8.27 -5.28
N LYS A 69 10.23 8.93 -6.15
CA LYS A 69 9.56 10.20 -5.85
C LYS A 69 8.34 9.99 -4.95
N GLY A 70 7.59 8.90 -5.15
CA GLY A 70 6.27 8.70 -4.58
C GLY A 70 5.20 9.53 -5.28
N GLY A 71 3.99 9.51 -4.71
CA GLY A 71 2.79 10.18 -5.22
C GLY A 71 2.28 11.33 -4.34
N TYR A 72 3.03 11.77 -3.33
CA TYR A 72 2.57 12.88 -2.50
C TYR A 72 2.39 14.15 -3.34
N PRO A 73 1.18 14.75 -3.43
CA PRO A 73 0.87 15.80 -4.42
C PRO A 73 1.85 16.98 -4.41
N ARG A 74 2.37 17.34 -3.22
CA ARG A 74 3.28 18.48 -3.08
C ARG A 74 4.60 18.30 -3.86
N LEU A 75 5.07 17.07 -4.05
CA LEU A 75 6.26 16.73 -4.84
C LEU A 75 6.06 16.92 -6.35
N HIS A 76 4.81 16.98 -6.80
CA HIS A 76 4.44 17.13 -8.21
C HIS A 76 4.12 18.57 -8.58
N VAL A 77 3.76 19.39 -7.58
CA VAL A 77 3.39 20.80 -7.78
C VAL A 77 4.56 21.76 -7.50
N VAL A 78 5.47 21.38 -6.60
CA VAL A 78 6.58 22.25 -6.18
C VAL A 78 7.91 21.51 -6.32
N SER A 79 8.93 22.21 -6.80
CA SER A 79 10.30 21.71 -6.84
C SER A 79 10.90 21.67 -5.44
N ILE A 80 10.65 20.57 -4.72
CA ILE A 80 11.18 20.28 -3.39
C ILE A 80 11.99 18.98 -3.50
N PRO A 81 13.24 18.93 -3.01
CA PRO A 81 13.97 17.68 -2.93
C PRO A 81 13.18 16.63 -2.12
N PRO A 82 12.96 15.40 -2.62
CA PRO A 82 12.21 14.37 -1.91
C PRO A 82 12.71 14.12 -0.49
N SER A 83 14.04 14.11 -0.28
CA SER A 83 14.65 13.94 1.05
C SER A 83 14.22 15.02 2.05
N VAL A 84 14.15 16.29 1.60
CA VAL A 84 13.67 17.41 2.43
C VAL A 84 12.16 17.31 2.68
N PHE A 85 11.39 16.91 1.67
CA PHE A 85 9.94 16.75 1.83
C PHE A 85 9.60 15.65 2.84
N PHE A 86 10.21 14.47 2.70
CA PHE A 86 9.89 13.32 3.54
C PHE A 86 10.36 13.48 4.98
N GLU A 87 11.53 14.08 5.22
CA GLU A 87 11.98 14.40 6.59
C GLU A 87 10.98 15.35 7.27
N ASN A 88 10.57 16.42 6.57
CA ASN A 88 9.57 17.34 7.10
C ASN A 88 8.21 16.67 7.29
N TYR A 89 7.79 15.78 6.38
CA TYR A 89 6.54 15.03 6.50
C TYR A 89 6.56 14.13 7.74
N LEU A 90 7.64 13.39 7.96
CA LEU A 90 7.80 12.54 9.15
C LEU A 90 7.72 13.38 10.44
N GLN A 91 8.46 14.49 10.50
CA GLN A 91 8.51 15.35 11.68
C GLN A 91 7.19 16.08 11.98
N THR A 92 6.47 16.53 10.95
CA THR A 92 5.32 17.44 11.13
C THR A 92 3.96 16.74 11.04
N TYR A 93 3.87 15.64 10.30
CA TYR A 93 2.62 14.92 10.09
C TYR A 93 2.61 13.65 10.92
N VAL A 94 3.57 12.76 10.68
CA VAL A 94 3.56 11.45 11.34
C VAL A 94 3.78 11.63 12.84
N GLU A 95 4.84 12.32 13.25
CA GLU A 95 5.17 12.50 14.67
C GLU A 95 4.16 13.34 15.43
N ARG A 96 3.62 14.39 14.80
CA ARG A 96 2.61 15.24 15.43
C ARG A 96 1.28 14.52 15.60
N ASP A 97 0.85 13.77 14.59
CA ASP A 97 -0.42 13.04 14.65
C ASP A 97 -0.34 11.84 15.60
N VAL A 98 0.85 11.24 15.77
CA VAL A 98 1.08 10.21 16.79
C VAL A 98 1.39 10.76 18.18
N ALA A 99 1.81 12.02 18.33
CA ALA A 99 2.17 12.61 19.63
C ALA A 99 1.02 12.62 20.64
N GLY A 100 -0.23 12.57 20.18
CA GLY A 100 -1.41 12.39 21.04
C GLY A 100 -1.62 10.94 21.53
N TYR A 101 -0.89 9.98 20.96
CA TYR A 101 -1.05 8.53 21.19
C TYR A 101 0.23 7.85 21.68
N ILE A 102 1.38 8.50 21.52
CA ILE A 102 2.70 7.98 21.86
C ILE A 102 3.33 8.93 22.88
N ASP A 103 3.89 8.36 23.95
CA ASP A 103 4.69 9.12 24.92
C ASP A 103 5.88 9.77 24.20
N ALA A 104 6.11 11.07 24.42
CA ALA A 104 7.21 11.80 23.81
C ALA A 104 8.58 11.12 24.03
N ARG A 105 8.75 10.41 25.15
CA ARG A 105 9.98 9.65 25.47
C ARG A 105 10.21 8.46 24.54
N SER A 106 9.16 7.99 23.87
CA SER A 106 9.22 6.85 22.95
C SER A 106 9.41 7.26 21.48
N MET A 107 9.52 8.55 21.19
CA MET A 107 9.58 9.04 19.80
C MET A 107 10.78 8.49 19.02
N THR A 108 11.94 8.37 19.67
CA THR A 108 13.13 7.76 19.07
C THR A 108 12.88 6.29 18.67
N SER A 109 12.28 5.51 19.56
CA SER A 109 11.92 4.10 19.28
C SER A 109 10.85 4.00 18.20
N PHE A 110 9.93 4.96 18.12
CA PHE A 110 8.91 5.01 17.06
C PHE A 110 9.52 5.30 15.69
N ARG A 111 10.45 6.27 15.58
CA ARG A 111 11.23 6.49 14.35
C ARG A 111 12.03 5.24 13.96
N ALA A 112 12.66 4.58 14.93
CA ALA A 112 13.36 3.31 14.67
C ALA A 112 12.41 2.21 14.19
N LEU A 113 11.18 2.12 14.72
CA LEU A 113 10.16 1.18 14.23
C LEU A 113 9.84 1.43 12.75
N LEU A 114 9.67 2.69 12.33
CA LEU A 114 9.44 3.03 10.92
C LEU A 114 10.56 2.53 10.01
N GLY A 115 11.82 2.74 10.40
CA GLY A 115 12.98 2.23 9.68
C GLY A 115 13.01 0.70 9.61
N LEU A 116 12.69 0.00 10.72
CA LEU A 116 12.60 -1.46 10.73
C LEU A 116 11.44 -1.98 9.87
N CYS A 117 10.32 -1.26 9.82
CA CYS A 117 9.20 -1.58 8.93
C CYS A 117 9.60 -1.42 7.46
N ALA A 118 10.34 -0.36 7.11
CA ALA A 118 10.88 -0.15 5.77
C ALA A 118 11.80 -1.30 5.35
N GLN A 119 12.72 -1.71 6.22
CA GLN A 119 13.62 -2.84 5.96
C GLN A 119 12.89 -4.19 5.86
N GLY A 120 11.74 -4.34 6.54
CA GLY A 120 10.87 -5.51 6.49
C GLY A 120 9.79 -5.47 5.40
N CYS A 121 9.79 -4.47 4.52
CA CYS A 121 8.80 -4.33 3.46
C CYS A 121 8.74 -5.57 2.55
N GLY A 122 7.53 -6.02 2.20
CA GLY A 122 7.31 -7.22 1.39
C GLY A 122 7.58 -8.54 2.12
N GLN A 123 8.01 -8.51 3.38
CA GLN A 123 8.26 -9.71 4.18
C GLN A 123 7.12 -9.99 5.16
N LEU A 124 7.03 -11.24 5.62
CA LEU A 124 6.09 -11.63 6.67
C LEU A 124 6.38 -10.87 7.96
N LEU A 125 5.37 -10.19 8.49
CA LEU A 125 5.48 -9.34 9.67
C LEU A 125 5.81 -10.17 10.92
N ASN A 126 6.95 -9.87 11.56
CA ASN A 126 7.36 -10.48 12.82
C ASN A 126 7.40 -9.43 13.94
N VAL A 127 6.26 -9.20 14.58
CA VAL A 127 6.11 -8.22 15.68
C VAL A 127 7.04 -8.55 16.86
N SER A 128 7.24 -9.83 17.17
CA SER A 128 8.11 -10.23 18.28
C SER A 128 9.57 -9.87 18.01
N ARG A 129 10.04 -10.01 16.76
CA ARG A 129 11.37 -9.57 16.36
C ARG A 129 11.51 -8.05 16.46
N LEU A 130 10.56 -7.29 15.91
CA LEU A 130 10.56 -5.83 16.00
C LEU A 130 10.60 -5.35 17.46
N ALA A 131 9.81 -5.98 18.33
CA ALA A 131 9.80 -5.68 19.76
C ALA A 131 11.16 -5.96 20.43
N GLY A 132 11.79 -7.08 20.08
CA GLY A 132 13.13 -7.44 20.55
C GLY A 132 14.21 -6.46 20.08
N ASP A 133 14.21 -6.12 18.79
CA ASP A 133 15.17 -5.20 18.18
C ASP A 133 15.06 -3.78 18.78
N LEU A 134 13.87 -3.36 19.19
CA LEU A 134 13.59 -2.05 19.81
C LEU A 134 13.70 -2.05 21.34
N GLY A 135 13.77 -3.22 21.99
CA GLY A 135 13.76 -3.34 23.45
C GLY A 135 12.44 -2.88 24.11
N ILE A 136 11.30 -3.02 23.43
CA ILE A 136 9.98 -2.59 23.93
C ILE A 136 8.97 -3.75 23.94
N ALA A 137 7.85 -3.56 24.64
CA ALA A 137 6.80 -4.58 24.70
C ALA A 137 6.14 -4.81 23.32
N ARG A 138 5.81 -6.08 23.01
CA ARG A 138 5.10 -6.47 21.77
C ARG A 138 3.79 -5.69 21.58
N ALA A 139 3.03 -5.48 22.66
CA ALA A 139 1.78 -4.71 22.62
C ALA A 139 2.00 -3.25 22.20
N THR A 140 3.15 -2.65 22.55
CA THR A 140 3.52 -1.30 22.12
C THR A 140 3.79 -1.26 20.62
N VAL A 141 4.52 -2.25 20.08
CA VAL A 141 4.73 -2.37 18.63
C VAL A 141 3.40 -2.55 17.89
N ASP A 142 2.52 -3.44 18.36
CA ASP A 142 1.20 -3.65 17.76
C ASP A 142 0.36 -2.36 17.75
N SER A 143 0.40 -1.60 18.85
CA SER A 143 -0.25 -0.28 18.95
C SER A 143 0.31 0.71 17.93
N TRP A 144 1.64 0.83 17.82
CA TRP A 144 2.28 1.74 16.88
C TRP A 144 2.04 1.36 15.41
N LEU A 145 2.07 0.08 15.08
CA LEU A 145 1.70 -0.40 13.75
C LEU A 145 0.24 -0.04 13.42
N SER A 146 -0.68 -0.20 14.38
CA SER A 146 -2.09 0.15 14.20
C SER A 146 -2.28 1.66 13.95
N ILE A 147 -1.48 2.51 14.61
CA ILE A 147 -1.46 3.95 14.36
C ILE A 147 -0.97 4.24 12.94
N LEU A 148 0.15 3.65 12.52
CA LEU A 148 0.71 3.84 11.17
C LEU A 148 -0.24 3.37 10.06
N GLU A 149 -0.98 2.28 10.29
CA GLU A 149 -2.02 1.81 9.37
C GLU A 149 -3.22 2.77 9.31
N SER A 150 -3.66 3.26 10.46
CA SER A 150 -4.78 4.22 10.55
C SER A 150 -4.43 5.59 9.93
N SER A 151 -3.14 5.94 9.92
CA SER A 151 -2.60 7.16 9.31
C SER A 151 -2.23 6.99 7.83
N TYR A 152 -2.54 5.85 7.21
CA TYR A 152 -2.22 5.55 5.81
C TYR A 152 -0.74 5.65 5.47
N VAL A 153 0.14 5.30 6.42
CA VAL A 153 1.58 5.15 6.16
C VAL A 153 1.89 3.73 5.71
N LEU A 154 1.34 2.75 6.43
CA LEU A 154 1.55 1.32 6.21
C LEU A 154 0.22 0.60 5.92
N PHE A 155 0.30 -0.56 5.29
CA PHE A 155 -0.81 -1.51 5.26
C PHE A 155 -0.30 -2.95 5.30
N ARG A 156 -1.16 -3.86 5.76
CA ARG A 156 -0.91 -5.30 5.79
C ARG A 156 -1.61 -6.00 4.64
N LEU A 157 -0.87 -6.74 3.83
CA LEU A 157 -1.43 -7.63 2.83
C LEU A 157 -1.62 -9.02 3.47
N GLN A 158 -2.86 -9.47 3.56
CA GLN A 158 -3.17 -10.78 4.15
C GLN A 158 -2.90 -11.91 3.15
N PRO A 159 -2.54 -13.12 3.62
CA PRO A 159 -2.46 -14.26 2.73
C PRO A 159 -3.87 -14.72 2.31
N TYR A 160 -3.97 -15.16 1.06
CA TYR A 160 -5.17 -15.80 0.55
C TYR A 160 -5.36 -17.16 1.23
N HIS A 161 -6.60 -17.46 1.59
CA HIS A 161 -6.98 -18.77 2.13
C HIS A 161 -8.49 -19.01 1.96
N ALA A 162 -8.97 -20.14 1.44
CA ALA A 162 -10.42 -20.34 1.21
C ALA A 162 -11.30 -20.04 2.46
N ASN A 163 -10.85 -20.45 3.65
CA ASN A 163 -11.48 -20.11 4.93
C ASN A 163 -11.13 -18.68 5.40
N LEU A 164 -12.15 -17.85 5.58
CA LEU A 164 -12.04 -16.45 6.02
C LEU A 164 -11.34 -16.30 7.38
N ARG A 165 -11.68 -17.15 8.37
CA ARG A 165 -11.04 -17.09 9.70
C ARG A 165 -9.55 -17.31 9.60
N LYS A 166 -9.11 -18.27 8.77
CA LYS A 166 -7.68 -18.52 8.53
C LYS A 166 -7.01 -17.36 7.77
N ARG A 167 -7.72 -16.64 6.89
CA ARG A 167 -7.20 -15.39 6.27
C ARG A 167 -6.86 -14.35 7.34
N LEU A 168 -7.74 -14.18 8.33
CA LEU A 168 -7.61 -13.16 9.36
C LEU A 168 -6.53 -13.48 10.41
N THR A 169 -6.16 -14.75 10.59
CA THR A 169 -5.22 -15.18 11.64
C THR A 169 -3.81 -15.45 11.15
N LYS A 170 -3.61 -15.63 9.84
CA LYS A 170 -2.27 -15.90 9.29
C LYS A 170 -1.43 -14.62 9.25
N THR A 171 -0.12 -14.79 9.33
CA THR A 171 0.82 -13.66 9.30
C THR A 171 0.76 -12.91 7.97
N PRO A 172 0.50 -11.60 7.98
CA PRO A 172 0.51 -10.78 6.76
C PRO A 172 1.91 -10.37 6.33
N LYS A 173 2.03 -9.87 5.10
CA LYS A 173 3.15 -9.05 4.65
C LYS A 173 2.90 -7.57 4.95
N LEU A 174 3.96 -6.79 5.18
CA LEU A 174 3.88 -5.35 5.44
C LEU A 174 4.31 -4.54 4.20
N TYR A 175 3.56 -3.48 3.87
CA TYR A 175 3.85 -2.56 2.78
C TYR A 175 3.54 -1.11 3.16
N PHE A 176 4.01 -0.17 2.34
CA PHE A 176 3.78 1.26 2.45
C PHE A 176 2.79 1.74 1.39
N TYR A 177 1.94 2.71 1.71
CA TYR A 177 1.04 3.31 0.70
C TYR A 177 1.79 4.15 -0.35
N ASP A 178 3.02 4.55 -0.05
CA ASP A 178 3.86 5.39 -0.91
C ASP A 178 5.31 4.86 -0.94
N THR A 179 5.81 4.52 -2.13
CA THR A 179 7.17 4.00 -2.26
C THR A 179 8.24 5.07 -2.16
N GLY A 180 7.93 6.35 -2.36
CA GLY A 180 8.89 7.43 -2.15
C GLY A 180 9.24 7.57 -0.67
N LEU A 181 8.23 7.51 0.20
CA LEU A 181 8.44 7.46 1.65
C LEU A 181 9.24 6.21 2.07
N LEU A 182 8.91 5.03 1.50
CA LEU A 182 9.67 3.80 1.73
C LEU A 182 11.14 3.97 1.31
N CYS A 183 11.41 4.49 0.12
CA CYS A 183 12.77 4.72 -0.38
C CYS A 183 13.54 5.69 0.52
N HIS A 184 12.90 6.77 0.96
CA HIS A 184 13.50 7.72 1.90
C HIS A 184 13.89 7.04 3.23
N LEU A 185 13.00 6.22 3.82
CA LEU A 185 13.31 5.48 5.05
C LEU A 185 14.41 4.43 4.87
N LEU A 186 14.59 3.92 3.66
CA LEU A 186 15.68 3.01 3.28
C LEU A 186 16.99 3.75 2.96
N GLY A 187 16.98 5.09 2.92
CA GLY A 187 18.13 5.90 2.51
C GLY A 187 18.45 5.79 1.02
N ILE A 188 17.46 5.46 0.19
CA ILE A 188 17.60 5.36 -1.27
C ILE A 188 17.00 6.61 -1.91
N GLU A 189 17.86 7.45 -2.48
CA GLU A 189 17.49 8.75 -3.05
C GLU A 189 17.66 8.80 -4.58
N THR A 190 18.48 7.91 -5.16
CA THR A 190 18.78 7.93 -6.60
C THR A 190 18.47 6.61 -7.32
N PRO A 191 18.22 6.65 -8.64
CA PRO A 191 18.03 5.44 -9.45
C PRO A 191 19.22 4.48 -9.42
N GLU A 192 20.45 5.01 -9.31
CA GLU A 192 21.69 4.23 -9.22
C GLU A 192 21.74 3.45 -7.91
N GLN A 193 21.46 4.11 -6.78
CA GLN A 193 21.38 3.46 -5.47
C GLN A 193 20.32 2.35 -5.48
N MET A 194 19.15 2.61 -6.07
CA MET A 194 18.10 1.59 -6.21
C MET A 194 18.54 0.42 -7.10
N ARG A 195 19.27 0.69 -8.19
CA ARG A 195 19.72 -0.35 -9.13
C ARG A 195 20.60 -1.39 -8.44
N ASP A 196 21.49 -0.95 -7.56
CA ASP A 196 22.47 -1.80 -6.88
C ASP A 196 21.95 -2.35 -5.53
N SER A 197 20.77 -1.91 -5.10
CA SER A 197 20.19 -2.26 -3.81
C SER A 197 19.60 -3.67 -3.79
N SER A 198 19.83 -4.40 -2.69
CA SER A 198 19.22 -5.70 -2.42
C SER A 198 17.71 -5.61 -2.16
N VAL A 199 17.20 -4.43 -1.77
CA VAL A 199 15.77 -4.21 -1.50
C VAL A 199 14.98 -3.73 -2.73
N ARG A 200 15.61 -3.67 -3.91
CA ARG A 200 14.95 -3.29 -5.18
C ARG A 200 13.73 -4.16 -5.50
N GLY A 201 13.82 -5.47 -5.26
CA GLY A 201 12.71 -6.41 -5.44
C GLY A 201 11.50 -6.03 -4.58
N PRO A 202 11.65 -6.02 -3.24
CA PRO A 202 10.59 -5.61 -2.32
C PRO A 202 9.98 -4.23 -2.58
N VAL A 203 10.78 -3.23 -2.95
CA VAL A 203 10.26 -1.88 -3.27
C VAL A 203 9.43 -1.89 -4.55
N PHE A 204 9.87 -2.60 -5.58
CA PHE A 204 9.09 -2.75 -6.82
C PHE A 204 7.79 -3.54 -6.61
N GLU A 205 7.83 -4.58 -5.77
CA GLU A 205 6.66 -5.33 -5.32
C GLU A 205 5.67 -4.41 -4.59
N ASN A 206 6.18 -3.59 -3.66
CA ASN A 206 5.36 -2.58 -2.98
C ASN A 206 4.71 -1.62 -3.98
N LEU A 207 5.46 -1.11 -4.96
CA LEU A 207 4.92 -0.18 -5.97
C LEU A 207 3.72 -0.79 -6.68
N ALA A 208 3.88 -1.99 -7.23
CA ALA A 208 2.81 -2.65 -7.98
C ALA A 208 1.58 -2.94 -7.11
N ILE A 209 1.77 -3.35 -5.86
CA ILE A 209 0.66 -3.65 -4.93
C ILE A 209 -0.06 -2.37 -4.49
N ALA A 210 0.68 -1.33 -4.10
CA ALA A 210 0.10 -0.06 -3.66
C ALA A 210 -0.67 0.63 -4.78
N GLU A 211 -0.17 0.58 -6.01
CA GLU A 211 -0.84 1.18 -7.18
C GLU A 211 -2.06 0.36 -7.61
N THR A 212 -2.02 -0.97 -7.46
CA THR A 212 -3.23 -1.82 -7.63
C THR A 212 -4.30 -1.48 -6.60
N LEU A 213 -3.89 -1.24 -5.36
CA LEU A 213 -4.80 -0.81 -4.28
C LEU A 213 -5.42 0.55 -4.61
N LYS A 214 -4.62 1.53 -5.02
CA LYS A 214 -5.09 2.87 -5.41
C LYS A 214 -6.05 2.81 -6.59
N ARG A 215 -5.75 2.03 -7.64
CA ARG A 215 -6.62 1.79 -8.79
C ARG A 215 -8.04 1.41 -8.37
N HIS A 216 -8.17 0.48 -7.43
CA HIS A 216 -9.48 0.04 -6.94
C HIS A 216 -10.18 1.11 -6.10
N LEU A 217 -9.47 1.78 -5.19
CA LEU A 217 -10.04 2.86 -4.39
C LEU A 217 -10.51 4.04 -5.25
N ASN A 218 -9.72 4.43 -6.25
CA ASN A 218 -10.04 5.51 -7.19
C ASN A 218 -11.26 5.14 -8.06
N ALA A 219 -11.48 3.85 -8.31
CA ALA A 219 -12.69 3.32 -8.95
C ALA A 219 -13.89 3.16 -7.98
N GLY A 220 -13.77 3.61 -6.73
CA GLY A 220 -14.83 3.46 -5.71
C GLY A 220 -15.06 2.02 -5.24
N ARG A 221 -14.10 1.12 -5.48
CA ARG A 221 -14.17 -0.29 -5.06
C ARG A 221 -13.36 -0.52 -3.80
N ASN A 222 -13.84 -1.45 -2.96
CA ASN A 222 -13.08 -1.92 -1.80
C ASN A 222 -12.10 -3.00 -2.26
N PRO A 223 -10.77 -2.77 -2.20
CA PRO A 223 -9.79 -3.73 -2.69
C PRO A 223 -9.81 -5.03 -1.88
N GLU A 224 -9.85 -6.17 -2.57
CA GLU A 224 -9.69 -7.50 -1.98
C GLU A 224 -8.38 -8.14 -2.49
N LEU A 225 -7.27 -7.53 -2.08
CA LEU A 225 -5.91 -7.95 -2.45
C LEU A 225 -5.29 -8.84 -1.38
N TYR A 226 -4.60 -9.89 -1.83
CA TYR A 226 -3.91 -10.85 -0.98
C TYR A 226 -2.57 -11.26 -1.62
N PHE A 227 -1.73 -11.99 -0.89
CA PHE A 227 -0.65 -12.80 -1.47
C PHE A 227 -0.97 -14.29 -1.30
N TYR A 228 -0.44 -15.19 -2.12
CA TYR A 228 -0.58 -16.63 -1.90
C TYR A 228 0.67 -17.18 -1.22
N ARG A 229 0.50 -18.03 -0.21
CA ARG A 229 1.60 -18.86 0.32
C ARG A 229 1.10 -20.15 0.94
N ASP A 230 1.70 -21.27 0.53
CA ASP A 230 1.39 -22.59 1.09
C ASP A 230 2.45 -23.12 2.06
N ASP A 231 2.18 -24.31 2.60
CA ASP A 231 3.04 -24.98 3.58
C ASP A 231 4.37 -25.45 2.96
N SER A 232 4.40 -25.68 1.65
CA SER A 232 5.60 -25.98 0.84
C SER A 232 6.42 -24.72 0.50
N LYS A 233 6.01 -23.55 0.99
CA LYS A 233 6.63 -22.24 0.76
C LYS A 233 6.57 -21.77 -0.70
N ILE A 234 5.68 -22.34 -1.51
CA ILE A 234 5.33 -21.75 -2.80
C ILE A 234 4.59 -20.44 -2.50
N GLU A 235 5.00 -19.37 -3.20
CA GLU A 235 4.49 -18.02 -3.00
C GLU A 235 4.16 -17.40 -4.36
N VAL A 236 3.08 -16.61 -4.40
CA VAL A 236 2.74 -15.71 -5.50
C VAL A 236 2.40 -14.35 -4.89
N ASP A 237 2.97 -13.30 -5.48
CA ASP A 237 3.07 -11.98 -4.85
C ASP A 237 1.71 -11.28 -4.69
N LEU A 238 0.80 -11.43 -5.66
CA LEU A 238 -0.52 -10.80 -5.64
C LEU A 238 -1.63 -11.74 -6.12
N VAL A 239 -2.71 -11.77 -5.35
CA VAL A 239 -4.02 -12.37 -5.69
C VAL A 239 -5.04 -11.24 -5.56
N ASP A 240 -5.59 -10.79 -6.68
CA ASP A 240 -6.62 -9.75 -6.73
C ASP A 240 -7.97 -10.40 -7.00
N VAL A 241 -8.85 -10.42 -6.00
CA VAL A 241 -10.22 -10.92 -6.15
C VAL A 241 -11.25 -9.82 -5.91
N THR A 242 -10.85 -8.56 -6.12
CA THR A 242 -11.73 -7.40 -6.02
C THR A 242 -12.87 -7.50 -7.03
N ASP A 243 -12.56 -7.96 -8.25
CA ASP A 243 -13.55 -8.41 -9.21
C ASP A 243 -13.63 -9.95 -9.19
N ARG A 244 -14.74 -10.48 -8.68
CA ARG A 244 -14.96 -11.93 -8.59
C ARG A 244 -15.14 -12.58 -9.96
N SER A 245 -15.53 -11.83 -10.98
CA SER A 245 -15.72 -12.33 -12.33
C SER A 245 -14.42 -12.38 -13.14
N ALA A 246 -13.41 -11.62 -12.72
CA ALA A 246 -12.11 -11.54 -13.36
C ALA A 246 -10.97 -11.48 -12.31
N PRO A 247 -10.76 -12.56 -11.53
CA PRO A 247 -9.70 -12.58 -10.53
C PRO A 247 -8.32 -12.64 -11.20
N GLU A 248 -7.33 -11.98 -10.60
CA GLU A 248 -5.96 -11.94 -11.12
C GLU A 248 -4.99 -12.65 -10.15
N LEU A 249 -4.00 -13.35 -10.72
CA LEU A 249 -2.89 -13.99 -10.02
C LEU A 249 -1.58 -13.52 -10.63
N VAL A 250 -0.79 -12.78 -9.86
CA VAL A 250 0.31 -11.98 -10.40
C VAL A 250 1.60 -12.20 -9.63
N GLU A 251 2.67 -12.52 -10.36
CA GLU A 251 4.05 -12.50 -9.89
C GLU A 251 4.66 -11.13 -10.19
N ILE A 252 5.36 -10.52 -9.24
CA ILE A 252 5.96 -9.19 -9.42
C ILE A 252 7.49 -9.32 -9.34
N LYS A 253 8.18 -8.96 -10.42
CA LYS A 253 9.62 -9.23 -10.57
C LYS A 253 10.35 -7.98 -11.02
N SER A 254 11.27 -7.47 -10.22
CA SER A 254 12.06 -6.26 -10.52
C SER A 254 13.11 -6.43 -11.64
N THR A 255 13.09 -7.55 -12.36
CA THR A 255 13.97 -7.84 -13.49
C THR A 255 13.37 -7.26 -14.78
N SER A 256 14.25 -6.83 -15.68
CA SER A 256 13.87 -6.35 -17.03
C SER A 256 13.88 -7.47 -18.07
N THR A 257 14.58 -8.58 -17.80
CA THR A 257 14.69 -9.72 -18.70
C THR A 257 13.75 -10.84 -18.30
N TYR A 258 12.94 -11.31 -19.25
CA TYR A 258 12.09 -12.48 -19.07
C TYR A 258 12.91 -13.77 -18.89
N LYS A 259 12.45 -14.61 -17.97
CA LYS A 259 12.84 -16.01 -17.84
C LYS A 259 11.59 -16.85 -17.56
N PRO A 260 11.44 -18.06 -18.13
CA PRO A 260 10.28 -18.93 -17.89
C PRO A 260 10.00 -19.21 -16.42
N GLU A 261 11.06 -19.25 -15.61
CA GLU A 261 10.99 -19.47 -14.16
C GLU A 261 10.18 -18.42 -13.41
N LEU A 262 10.03 -17.20 -13.95
CA LEU A 262 9.28 -16.12 -13.32
C LEU A 262 7.78 -16.40 -13.21
N ALA A 263 7.24 -17.26 -14.08
CA ALA A 263 5.84 -17.63 -14.12
C ALA A 263 5.56 -19.03 -13.52
N ARG A 264 6.59 -19.71 -12.99
CA ARG A 264 6.54 -21.16 -12.73
C ARG A 264 5.44 -21.60 -11.75
N HIS A 265 5.04 -20.74 -10.80
CA HIS A 265 4.00 -21.08 -9.81
C HIS A 265 2.59 -20.72 -10.29
N LEU A 266 2.44 -19.87 -11.31
CA LEU A 266 1.15 -19.34 -11.73
C LEU A 266 0.19 -20.43 -12.19
N GLY A 267 0.69 -21.45 -12.90
CA GLY A 267 -0.11 -22.59 -13.35
C GLY A 267 -0.73 -23.35 -12.17
N GLY A 268 0.12 -23.98 -11.35
CA GLY A 268 -0.34 -24.81 -10.24
C GLY A 268 -1.14 -24.05 -9.17
N VAL A 269 -0.73 -22.82 -8.84
CA VAL A 269 -1.47 -21.99 -7.87
C VAL A 269 -2.78 -21.49 -8.49
N GLY A 270 -2.79 -21.06 -9.74
CA GLY A 270 -3.99 -20.63 -10.44
C GLY A 270 -5.03 -21.73 -10.52
N ASP A 271 -4.62 -22.97 -10.83
CA ASP A 271 -5.51 -24.13 -10.87
C ASP A 271 -6.09 -24.43 -9.48
N ALA A 272 -5.26 -24.38 -8.43
CA ALA A 272 -5.69 -24.62 -7.06
C ALA A 272 -6.68 -23.54 -6.55
N LEU A 273 -6.58 -22.31 -7.04
CA LEU A 273 -7.45 -21.20 -6.68
C LEU A 273 -8.64 -20.99 -7.63
N GLY A 274 -8.69 -21.72 -8.75
CA GLY A 274 -9.71 -21.54 -9.79
C GLY A 274 -9.61 -20.20 -10.54
N ILE A 275 -8.40 -19.63 -10.64
CA ILE A 275 -8.14 -18.39 -11.38
C ILE A 275 -7.81 -18.77 -12.82
N PRO A 276 -8.52 -18.28 -13.85
CA PRO A 276 -8.32 -18.72 -15.23
C PRO A 276 -7.00 -18.19 -15.82
N GLU A 277 -6.51 -18.80 -16.91
CA GLU A 277 -5.18 -18.48 -17.48
C GLU A 277 -5.03 -17.01 -17.89
N GLU A 278 -6.10 -16.40 -18.41
CA GLU A 278 -6.15 -14.99 -18.79
C GLU A 278 -5.97 -14.02 -17.60
N GLY A 279 -6.27 -14.48 -16.38
CA GLY A 279 -6.06 -13.74 -15.14
C GLY A 279 -4.67 -13.92 -14.56
N ARG A 280 -3.81 -14.74 -15.16
CA ARG A 280 -2.46 -15.06 -14.64
C ARG A 280 -1.41 -14.26 -15.39
N GLY A 281 -0.43 -13.72 -14.67
CA GLY A 281 0.74 -13.15 -15.34
C GLY A 281 1.82 -12.59 -14.44
N VAL A 282 2.75 -11.88 -15.05
CA VAL A 282 3.94 -11.35 -14.38
C VAL A 282 4.07 -9.85 -14.65
N VAL A 283 4.34 -9.06 -13.62
CA VAL A 283 4.69 -7.64 -13.74
C VAL A 283 6.21 -7.50 -13.68
N MET A 284 6.79 -6.77 -14.63
CA MET A 284 8.24 -6.69 -14.83
C MET A 284 8.72 -5.27 -15.14
N ARG A 285 10.01 -5.00 -14.92
CA ARG A 285 10.66 -3.73 -15.33
C ARG A 285 11.11 -3.78 -16.79
N SER A 286 10.31 -4.38 -17.68
CA SER A 286 10.56 -4.40 -19.12
C SER A 286 10.06 -3.13 -19.79
N ASP A 287 10.59 -2.80 -20.97
CA ASP A 287 10.19 -1.62 -21.73
C ASP A 287 8.77 -1.74 -22.31
N ALA A 288 8.36 -2.96 -22.63
CA ALA A 288 7.05 -3.27 -23.21
C ALA A 288 6.45 -4.55 -22.62
N SER A 289 5.13 -4.65 -22.67
CA SER A 289 4.45 -5.90 -22.35
C SER A 289 4.57 -6.91 -23.49
N HIS A 290 4.54 -8.18 -23.14
CA HIS A 290 4.66 -9.27 -24.08
C HIS A 290 3.93 -10.51 -23.55
N VAL A 291 3.64 -11.46 -24.44
CA VAL A 291 3.08 -12.75 -24.06
C VAL A 291 4.14 -13.80 -24.34
N VAL A 292 4.48 -14.62 -23.35
CA VAL A 292 5.44 -15.72 -23.51
C VAL A 292 4.83 -17.00 -23.01
N ASN A 293 4.83 -18.03 -23.84
CA ASN A 293 4.23 -19.32 -23.53
C ASN A 293 2.77 -19.20 -23.01
N GLY A 294 1.99 -18.29 -23.58
CA GLY A 294 0.61 -18.02 -23.18
C GLY A 294 0.43 -17.16 -21.91
N VAL A 295 1.51 -16.87 -21.17
CA VAL A 295 1.46 -16.03 -19.97
C VAL A 295 1.69 -14.57 -20.32
N LYS A 296 0.88 -13.67 -19.75
CA LYS A 296 1.04 -12.23 -19.96
C LYS A 296 2.14 -11.67 -19.05
N HIS A 297 3.06 -10.93 -19.65
CA HIS A 297 4.12 -10.19 -18.98
C HIS A 297 3.87 -8.70 -19.17
N TRP A 298 3.41 -8.02 -18.13
CA TRP A 298 3.20 -6.58 -18.15
C TRP A 298 4.51 -5.83 -17.91
N SER A 299 4.78 -4.81 -18.72
CA SER A 299 5.73 -3.78 -18.31
C SER A 299 5.20 -3.03 -17.07
N ALA A 300 6.11 -2.49 -16.26
CA ALA A 300 5.75 -1.67 -15.12
C ALA A 300 4.87 -0.50 -15.55
N HIS A 301 5.21 0.17 -16.65
CA HIS A 301 4.42 1.28 -17.18
C HIS A 301 2.98 0.86 -17.51
N GLU A 302 2.80 -0.22 -18.29
CA GLU A 302 1.46 -0.67 -18.66
C GLU A 302 0.66 -1.16 -17.46
N TRP A 303 1.29 -1.82 -16.48
CA TRP A 303 0.61 -2.23 -15.25
C TRP A 303 0.09 -1.04 -14.45
N LEU A 304 0.93 -0.02 -14.29
CA LEU A 304 0.63 1.17 -13.49
C LEU A 304 -0.37 2.13 -14.16
N MET A 305 -0.54 2.03 -15.49
CA MET A 305 -1.52 2.81 -16.26
C MET A 305 -2.93 2.17 -16.31
N ARG A 306 -3.13 0.98 -15.76
CA ARG A 306 -4.44 0.31 -15.70
C ARG A 306 -5.40 1.05 -14.76
#